data_AF-A0A412TN49-F1
#
_entry.id   AF-A0A412TN49-F1
#
_cell.length_a   1.000
_cell.length_b   1.000
_cell.length_c   1.000
_cell.angle_alpha   90.00
_cell.angle_beta   90.00
_cell.angle_gamma   90.00
#
_symmetry.space_group_name_H-M   'P 1'
#
loop_
_entity.id
_entity.type
_entity.pdbx_description
1 polymer ?
#
loop_
_entity_poly.entity_id
_entity_poly.type
_entity_poly.pdbx_seq_one_letter_code
_entity_poly.pdbx_strand_id
1 'polypeptide(L)'
;MTTEELEFLKNLPDKVTIYRGMTVEESTKEHQGVSWTLDKKVAEFFAYQYIRNQSTAKKPKTVVEKVIDKSEIICNSQDLF
;
A
#
# COMPACT_ATOMS: atom_id res chain seq x y z
N MET A 1 -5.85 -13.11 -9.46
CA MET A 1 -6.14 -13.36 -8.05
C MET A 1 -6.31 -14.86 -7.86
N THR A 2 -5.52 -15.46 -6.98
CA THR A 2 -5.68 -16.88 -6.62
C THR A 2 -6.84 -17.06 -5.64
N THR A 3 -7.30 -18.30 -5.44
CA THR A 3 -8.33 -18.62 -4.44
C THR A 3 -7.89 -18.22 -3.03
N GLU A 4 -6.61 -18.41 -2.69
CA GLU A 4 -6.03 -18.04 -1.40
C GLU A 4 -6.04 -16.52 -1.18
N GLU A 5 -5.67 -15.74 -2.19
CA GLU A 5 -5.73 -14.27 -2.14
C GLU A 5 -7.17 -13.76 -1.97
N LEU A 6 -8.13 -14.41 -2.64
CA LEU A 6 -9.55 -14.09 -2.51
C LEU A 6 -10.09 -14.42 -1.11
N GLU A 7 -9.71 -15.56 -0.54
CA GLU A 7 -10.11 -15.95 0.81
C GLU A 7 -9.50 -15.01 1.86
N PHE A 8 -8.22 -14.64 1.69
CA PHE A 8 -7.58 -13.63 2.51
C PHE A 8 -8.35 -12.30 2.49
N LEU A 9 -8.71 -11.81 1.30
CA LEU A 9 -9.46 -10.56 1.14
C LEU A 9 -10.84 -10.62 1.83
N LYS A 10 -11.57 -11.74 1.67
CA LYS A 10 -12.88 -11.94 2.29
C LYS A 10 -12.80 -11.88 3.82
N ASN A 11 -11.73 -12.42 4.40
CA ASN A 11 -11.49 -12.49 5.84
C ASN A 11 -10.98 -11.18 6.46
N LEU A 12 -10.71 -10.14 5.67
CA LEU A 12 -10.38 -8.82 6.23
C LEU A 12 -11.59 -8.23 6.98
N PRO A 13 -11.34 -7.48 8.07
CA PRO A 13 -12.39 -6.73 8.76
C PRO A 13 -13.01 -5.67 7.85
N ASP A 14 -14.18 -5.15 8.22
CA ASP A 14 -14.89 -4.13 7.43
C ASP A 14 -14.08 -2.83 7.31
N LYS A 15 -13.23 -2.54 8.29
CA LYS A 15 -12.27 -1.42 8.26
C LYS A 15 -10.87 -1.95 8.41
N VAL A 16 -9.99 -1.59 7.48
CA VAL A 16 -8.58 -1.97 7.51
C VAL A 16 -7.69 -0.74 7.57
N THR A 17 -6.55 -0.88 8.25
CA THR A 17 -5.50 0.14 8.22
C THR A 17 -4.48 -0.26 7.17
N ILE A 18 -4.26 0.62 6.20
CA ILE A 18 -3.24 0.46 5.16
C ILE A 18 -2.10 1.47 5.37
N TYR A 19 -0.90 1.05 5.03
CA TYR A 19 0.32 1.83 5.18
C TYR A 19 1.04 1.99 3.85
N ARG A 20 1.73 3.11 3.68
CA ARG A 20 2.60 3.35 2.54
C ARG A 20 3.84 4.11 2.95
N GLY A 21 5.00 3.58 2.55
CA GLY A 21 6.26 4.31 2.58
C GLY A 21 6.42 5.18 1.33
N MET A 22 6.70 6.46 1.50
CA MET A 22 6.84 7.41 0.40
C MET A 22 7.69 8.64 0.80
N THR A 23 7.91 9.56 -0.13
CA THR A 23 8.50 10.85 0.23
C THR A 23 7.47 11.77 0.89
N VAL A 24 7.92 12.68 1.75
CA VAL A 24 7.05 13.69 2.38
C VAL A 24 6.33 14.53 1.31
N GLU A 25 7.01 14.87 0.22
CA GLU A 25 6.42 15.61 -0.91
C GLU A 25 5.27 14.87 -1.59
N GLU A 26 5.35 13.55 -1.74
CA GLU A 26 4.25 12.77 -2.31
C GLU A 26 3.08 12.66 -1.33
N SER A 27 3.35 12.66 -0.02
CA SER A 27 2.30 12.52 1.00
C SER A 27 1.30 13.67 1.02
N THR A 28 1.67 14.83 0.44
CA THR A 28 0.80 16.01 0.35
C THR A 28 0.06 16.11 -0.98
N LYS A 29 0.28 15.18 -1.92
CA LYS A 29 -0.39 15.16 -3.23
C LYS A 29 -1.69 14.35 -3.15
N GLU A 30 -2.70 14.75 -3.90
CA GLU A 30 -4.01 14.09 -3.94
C GLU A 30 -3.94 12.66 -4.49
N HIS A 31 -3.03 12.41 -5.45
CA HIS A 31 -2.96 11.14 -6.17
C HIS A 31 -1.87 10.23 -5.60
N GLN A 32 -2.27 9.34 -4.68
CA GLN A 32 -1.38 8.40 -3.96
C GLN A 32 -1.62 6.93 -4.37
N GLY A 33 -1.92 6.68 -5.63
CA GLY A 33 -2.37 5.38 -6.14
C GLY A 33 -1.30 4.28 -6.30
N VAL A 34 -0.12 4.41 -5.69
CA VAL A 34 0.97 3.43 -5.84
C VAL A 34 1.21 2.69 -4.54
N SER A 35 1.14 1.36 -4.59
CA SER A 35 1.58 0.37 -3.59
C SER A 35 1.32 0.70 -2.12
N TRP A 36 0.32 0.02 -1.54
CA TRP A 36 -0.02 0.04 -0.12
C TRP A 36 0.11 -1.37 0.48
N THR A 37 0.27 -1.45 1.79
CA THR A 37 0.43 -2.72 2.53
C THR A 37 -0.38 -2.70 3.82
N LEU A 38 -0.83 -3.87 4.29
CA LEU A 38 -1.44 -4.03 5.60
C LEU A 38 -0.40 -4.14 6.73
N ASP A 39 0.87 -4.38 6.39
CA ASP A 39 1.98 -4.48 7.35
C ASP A 39 2.82 -3.19 7.35
N LYS A 40 2.80 -2.48 8.48
CA LYS A 40 3.57 -1.24 8.68
C LYS A 40 5.08 -1.43 8.49
N LYS A 41 5.65 -2.58 8.87
CA LYS A 41 7.09 -2.85 8.72
C LYS A 41 7.49 -2.92 7.25
N VAL A 42 6.61 -3.44 6.40
CA VAL A 42 6.81 -3.45 4.95
C VAL A 42 6.84 -2.00 4.43
N ALA A 43 5.94 -1.14 4.89
CA ALA A 43 5.95 0.29 4.52
C ALA A 43 7.23 1.00 4.98
N GLU A 44 7.70 0.71 6.21
CA GLU A 44 8.95 1.25 6.76
C GLU A 44 10.18 0.78 5.97
N PHE A 45 10.22 -0.50 5.57
CA PHE A 45 11.27 -1.03 4.70
C PHE A 45 11.36 -0.24 3.38
N PHE A 46 10.21 -0.01 2.73
CA PHE A 46 10.17 0.76 1.48
C PHE A 46 10.48 2.25 1.66
N ALA A 47 10.13 2.84 2.81
CA ALA A 47 10.45 4.22 3.11
C ALA A 47 11.95 4.44 3.38
N TYR A 48 12.57 3.55 4.18
CA TYR A 48 13.85 3.86 4.82
C TYR A 48 15.00 2.92 4.45
N GLN A 49 14.73 1.70 4.00
CA GLN A 49 15.76 0.69 3.74
C GLN A 49 15.93 0.39 2.25
N TYR A 50 14.85 0.44 1.48
CA TYR A 50 14.85 0.11 0.05
C TYR A 50 15.23 1.30 -0.84
N ILE A 51 16.53 1.59 -0.92
CA ILE A 51 17.07 2.68 -1.75
C ILE A 51 17.30 2.21 -3.19
N ARG A 52 16.24 1.86 -3.92
CA ARG A 52 16.35 1.55 -5.37
C ARG A 52 16.14 2.75 -6.28
N ASN A 53 15.32 3.72 -5.86
CA ASN A 53 15.02 4.88 -6.69
C ASN A 53 15.94 6.06 -6.35
N GLN A 54 17.02 6.21 -7.13
CA GLN A 54 18.01 7.29 -6.94
C GLN A 54 17.37 8.69 -6.95
N SER A 55 16.30 8.91 -7.72
CA SER A 55 15.62 10.22 -7.80
C SER A 55 14.93 10.65 -6.50
N THR A 56 14.68 9.70 -5.59
CA THR A 56 14.04 9.98 -4.30
C THR A 56 14.95 9.66 -3.11
N ALA A 57 16.17 9.15 -3.34
CA ALA A 57 17.04 8.64 -2.29
C ALA A 57 17.40 9.69 -1.23
N LYS A 58 17.58 10.95 -1.65
CA LYS A 58 17.92 12.08 -0.75
C LYS A 58 16.71 12.86 -0.25
N LYS A 59 15.50 12.50 -0.69
CA LYS A 59 14.28 13.22 -0.28
C LYS A 59 13.82 12.72 1.11
N PRO A 60 13.28 13.60 1.96
CA PRO A 60 12.67 13.19 3.23
C PRO A 60 11.61 12.10 3.02
N LYS A 61 11.63 11.09 3.88
CA LYS A 61 10.80 9.90 3.81
C LYS A 61 9.81 9.87 4.95
N THR A 62 8.63 9.33 4.69
CA THR A 62 7.57 9.17 5.68
C THR A 62 6.81 7.88 5.44
N VAL A 63 6.11 7.42 6.47
CA VAL A 63 5.10 6.37 6.38
C VAL A 63 3.76 7.02 6.68
N VAL A 64 2.84 6.93 5.73
CA VAL A 64 1.45 7.36 5.92
C VAL A 64 0.57 6.16 6.25
N GLU A 65 -0.47 6.42 7.05
CA GLU A 65 -1.50 5.43 7.39
C GLU A 65 -2.87 5.97 7.00
N LYS A 66 -3.76 5.07 6.55
CA LYS A 66 -5.16 5.38 6.29
C LYS A 66 -6.03 4.23 6.77
N VAL A 67 -7.17 4.57 7.35
CA VAL A 67 -8.24 3.61 7.60
C VAL A 67 -9.21 3.70 6.42
N ILE A 68 -9.46 2.57 5.76
CA ILE A 68 -10.38 2.47 4.63
C ILE A 68 -11.43 1.40 4.90
N ASP A 69 -12.59 1.53 4.26
CA ASP A 69 -13.60 0.50 4.26
C ASP A 69 -13.22 -0.60 3.26
N LYS A 70 -13.44 -1.87 3.62
CA LYS A 70 -13.14 -3.03 2.77
C LYS A 70 -13.85 -2.95 1.42
N SER A 71 -15.01 -2.29 1.36
CA SER A 71 -15.77 -2.04 0.12
C SER A 71 -15.05 -1.14 -0.89
N GLU A 72 -14.05 -0.37 -0.47
CA GLU A 72 -13.24 0.47 -1.36
C GLU A 72 -12.10 -0.31 -2.05
N ILE A 73 -11.83 -1.55 -1.60
CA ILE A 73 -10.76 -2.38 -2.16
C ILE A 73 -11.27 -3.06 -3.44
N ILE A 74 -10.66 -2.69 -4.57
CA ILE A 74 -10.94 -3.30 -5.87
C ILE A 74 -9.89 -4.36 -6.18
N CYS A 75 -10.34 -5.55 -6.52
CA CYS A 75 -9.50 -6.69 -6.83
C CYS A 75 -9.89 -7.30 -8.18
N ASN A 76 -8.94 -7.40 -9.11
CA ASN A 76 -9.17 -8.01 -10.41
C ASN A 76 -8.63 -9.45 -10.42
N SER A 77 -9.50 -10.44 -10.65
CA SER A 77 -9.10 -11.74 -11.20
C SER A 77 -9.09 -11.65 -12.72
N GLN A 78 -7.99 -12.05 -13.36
CA GLN A 78 -8.10 -12.49 -14.74
C GLN A 78 -8.63 -13.91 -14.68
N ASP A 79 -9.94 -14.06 -14.85
CA ASP A 79 -10.47 -15.36 -15.23
C ASP A 79 -9.97 -15.61 -16.65
N LEU A 80 -9.02 -16.54 -16.79
CA LEU A 80 -8.60 -17.06 -18.09
C LEU A 80 -9.82 -17.77 -18.67
N PHE A 81 -10.52 -17.10 -19.60
CA PHE A 81 -11.52 -17.70 -20.47
C PHE A 81 -10.90 -18.76 -21.37
#